data_AF-A0A318B062-F1
#
_entry.id   AF-A0A318B062-F1
#
_cell.length_a   1.000
_cell.length_b   1.000
_cell.length_c   1.000
_cell.angle_alpha   90.00
_cell.angle_beta   90.00
_cell.angle_gamma   90.00
#
_symmetry.space_group_name_H-M   'P 1'
#
loop_
_entity.id
_entity.type
_entity.pdbx_description
1 polymer ?
#
loop_
_entity_poly.entity_id
_entity_poly.type
_entity_poly.pdbx_seq_one_letter_code
_entity_poly.pdbx_strand_id
1 'polypeptide(L)'
;MNGQTGKIVRYGASLAVLATLLSACGTSPFTPPPVDQTSPVASAAEAAAHQRGVRPSFAEIPAIPTDIPKPGEYKAQVQEELAAAAQLKRDTAPDTFALSDTEGFAARAQRAARVPPSEIPTVADRAETEAFAKAARGRATPPPSKPQ
;
A
#
# COMPACT_ATOMS: atom_id res chain seq x y z
N MET A 1 38.63 5.81 -79.47
CA MET A 1 37.28 5.23 -79.29
C MET A 1 36.89 5.12 -77.81
N ASN A 2 37.15 6.12 -76.95
CA ASN A 2 36.99 5.96 -75.48
C ASN A 2 35.92 6.89 -74.87
N GLY A 3 35.29 7.76 -75.67
CA GLY A 3 34.37 8.80 -75.17
C GLY A 3 32.91 8.37 -74.97
N GLN A 4 32.44 7.34 -75.67
CA GLN A 4 31.06 6.85 -75.53
C GLN A 4 30.90 5.85 -74.38
N THR A 5 31.89 4.99 -74.14
CA THR A 5 31.88 4.01 -73.04
C THR A 5 31.82 4.68 -71.67
N GLY A 6 32.54 5.80 -71.49
CA GLY A 6 32.52 6.57 -70.24
C GLY A 6 31.18 7.25 -69.94
N LYS A 7 30.36 7.57 -70.95
CA LYS A 7 29.03 8.16 -70.76
C LYS A 7 28.02 7.10 -70.32
N ILE A 8 28.04 5.92 -70.93
CA ILE A 8 27.15 4.80 -70.57
C ILE A 8 27.44 4.30 -69.15
N VAL A 9 28.71 4.20 -68.77
CA VAL A 9 29.11 3.83 -67.40
C VAL A 9 28.67 4.88 -66.37
N ARG A 10 28.77 6.17 -66.71
CA ARG A 10 28.32 7.27 -65.82
C ARG A 10 26.80 7.33 -65.66
N TYR A 11 26.04 7.11 -66.72
CA TYR A 11 24.58 7.05 -66.65
C TYR A 11 24.08 5.78 -65.95
N GLY A 12 24.74 4.64 -66.19
CA GLY A 12 24.44 3.39 -65.47
C GLY A 12 24.74 3.49 -63.97
N ALA A 13 25.86 4.11 -63.59
CA ALA A 13 26.21 4.31 -62.19
C ALA A 13 25.25 5.28 -61.47
N SER A 14 24.79 6.35 -62.13
CA SER A 14 23.84 7.28 -61.54
C SER A 14 22.44 6.70 -61.39
N LEU A 15 21.98 5.88 -62.35
CA LEU A 15 20.72 5.14 -62.23
C LEU A 15 20.77 4.06 -61.13
N ALA A 16 21.89 3.36 -60.99
CA ALA A 16 22.07 2.35 -59.95
C ALA A 16 22.10 2.98 -58.53
N VAL A 17 22.77 4.12 -58.37
CA VAL A 17 22.81 4.85 -57.09
C VAL A 17 21.44 5.44 -56.73
N LEU A 18 20.67 5.91 -57.72
CA LEU A 18 19.33 6.40 -57.47
C LEU A 18 18.38 5.25 -57.05
N ALA A 19 18.49 4.08 -57.69
CA ALA A 19 17.68 2.91 -57.33
C ALA A 19 17.98 2.39 -55.91
N THR A 20 19.23 2.45 -55.43
CA THR A 20 19.58 2.03 -54.06
C THR A 20 19.14 3.05 -53.00
N LEU A 21 19.15 4.35 -53.31
CA LEU A 21 18.66 5.39 -52.40
C LEU A 21 17.14 5.34 -52.18
N LEU A 22 16.35 4.96 -53.19
CA LEU A 22 14.90 4.79 -53.04
C LEU A 22 14.53 3.54 -52.19
N SER A 23 15.35 2.49 -52.23
CA SER A 23 15.12 1.29 -51.40
C SER A 23 15.34 1.55 -49.91
N ALA A 24 16.09 2.57 -49.53
CA ALA A 24 16.32 2.96 -48.14
C ALA A 24 15.16 3.77 -47.53
N CYS A 25 14.22 4.27 -48.34
CA CYS A 25 13.01 4.94 -47.84
C CYS A 25 11.81 3.99 -47.60
N GLY A 26 11.96 2.69 -47.88
CA GLY A 26 10.89 1.70 -47.67
C GLY A 26 10.75 1.22 -46.21
N THR A 27 11.76 1.44 -45.37
CA THR A 27 11.78 1.00 -43.97
C THR A 27 11.56 2.19 -43.05
N SER A 28 10.29 2.58 -42.87
CA SER A 28 9.94 3.45 -41.75
C SER A 28 10.24 2.71 -40.44
N PRO A 29 10.98 3.32 -39.48
CA PRO A 29 11.20 2.72 -38.16
C PRO A 29 9.90 2.60 -37.34
N PHE A 30 8.80 3.14 -37.85
CA PHE A 30 7.46 3.08 -37.27
C PHE A 30 6.56 2.04 -37.96
N THR A 31 7.07 1.28 -38.92
CA THR A 31 6.33 0.13 -39.47
C THR A 31 6.40 -1.01 -38.45
N PRO A 32 5.26 -1.46 -37.89
CA PRO A 32 5.27 -2.58 -36.97
C PRO A 32 5.78 -3.84 -37.67
N PRO A 33 6.55 -4.71 -36.97
CA PRO A 33 6.99 -5.98 -37.54
C PRO A 33 5.78 -6.86 -37.91
N PRO A 34 5.91 -7.74 -38.92
CA PRO A 34 4.84 -8.67 -39.28
C PRO A 34 4.48 -9.55 -38.08
N VAL A 35 3.19 -9.83 -37.91
CA VAL A 35 2.70 -10.69 -36.83
C VAL A 35 3.15 -12.13 -37.05
N ASP A 36 3.68 -12.75 -36.00
CA ASP A 36 4.03 -14.17 -36.01
C ASP A 36 2.77 -15.05 -35.97
N GLN A 37 2.52 -15.76 -37.07
CA GLN A 37 1.34 -16.60 -37.28
C GLN A 37 1.33 -17.87 -36.43
N THR A 38 2.46 -18.22 -35.79
CA THR A 38 2.52 -19.38 -34.88
C THR A 38 2.06 -19.04 -33.46
N SER A 39 1.86 -17.75 -33.18
CA SER A 39 1.45 -17.28 -31.87
C SER A 39 -0.06 -17.46 -31.63
N PRO A 40 -0.49 -17.96 -30.46
CA PRO A 40 -1.91 -18.08 -30.12
C PRO A 40 -2.64 -16.74 -30.04
N VAL A 41 -1.90 -15.61 -30.01
CA VAL A 41 -2.46 -14.25 -29.99
C VAL A 41 -2.36 -13.54 -31.34
N ALA A 42 -1.94 -14.22 -32.42
CA ALA A 42 -1.74 -13.61 -33.73
C ALA A 42 -2.98 -12.86 -34.25
N SER A 43 -4.15 -13.52 -34.20
CA SER A 43 -5.42 -12.93 -34.64
C SER A 43 -5.84 -11.73 -33.80
N ALA A 44 -5.60 -11.78 -32.48
CA ALA A 44 -5.88 -10.67 -31.57
C ALA A 44 -4.93 -9.49 -31.79
N ALA A 45 -3.65 -9.76 -32.05
CA ALA A 45 -2.65 -8.75 -32.35
C ALA A 45 -2.92 -8.05 -33.68
N GLU A 46 -3.30 -8.79 -34.73
CA GLU A 46 -3.73 -8.22 -36.01
C GLU A 46 -5.00 -7.37 -35.84
N ALA A 47 -6.00 -7.88 -35.13
CA ALA A 47 -7.22 -7.15 -34.85
C ALA A 47 -6.94 -5.83 -34.09
N ALA A 48 -6.07 -5.86 -33.09
CA ALA A 48 -5.67 -4.67 -32.34
C ALA A 48 -4.85 -3.68 -33.19
N ALA A 49 -3.96 -4.17 -34.05
CA ALA A 49 -3.17 -3.33 -34.96
C ALA A 49 -4.04 -2.59 -35.99
N HIS A 50 -5.14 -3.22 -36.44
CA HIS A 50 -6.10 -2.62 -37.35
C HIS A 50 -7.12 -1.70 -36.66
N GLN A 51 -7.31 -1.82 -35.35
CA GLN A 51 -8.16 -0.92 -34.58
C GLN A 51 -7.44 0.41 -34.34
N ARG A 52 -7.81 1.43 -35.13
CA ARG A 52 -7.47 2.82 -34.81
C ARG A 52 -8.35 3.26 -33.64
N GLY A 53 -7.86 3.08 -32.42
CA GLY A 53 -8.49 3.62 -31.21
C GLY A 53 -8.62 5.14 -31.27
N VAL A 54 -9.53 5.69 -30.47
CA VAL A 54 -9.64 7.14 -30.26
C VAL A 54 -8.29 7.63 -29.75
N ARG A 55 -7.64 8.51 -30.51
CA ARG A 55 -6.39 9.12 -30.07
C ARG A 55 -6.72 10.30 -29.18
N PRO A 56 -6.27 10.31 -27.92
CA PRO A 56 -6.52 11.45 -27.07
C PRO A 56 -5.88 12.68 -27.70
N SER A 57 -6.67 13.74 -27.79
CA SER A 57 -6.21 15.03 -28.30
C SER A 57 -5.78 15.94 -27.14
N PHE A 58 -4.94 16.92 -27.42
CA PHE A 58 -4.61 17.97 -26.44
C PHE A 58 -5.84 18.79 -26.01
N ALA A 59 -6.93 18.74 -26.77
CA ALA A 59 -8.21 19.37 -26.42
C ALA A 59 -8.99 18.59 -25.35
N GLU A 60 -8.69 17.30 -25.14
CA GLU A 60 -9.29 16.49 -24.07
C GLU A 60 -8.58 16.67 -22.72
N ILE A 61 -7.50 17.46 -22.67
CA ILE A 61 -6.87 17.82 -21.40
C ILE A 61 -7.87 18.66 -20.60
N PRO A 62 -8.28 18.23 -19.40
CA PRO A 62 -9.19 18.99 -18.58
C PRO A 62 -8.58 20.35 -18.22
N ALA A 63 -9.43 21.35 -18.04
CA ALA A 63 -9.01 22.66 -17.59
C ALA A 63 -8.31 22.57 -16.22
N ILE A 64 -7.34 23.46 -15.98
CA ILE A 64 -6.65 23.54 -14.69
C ILE A 64 -7.71 23.83 -13.61
N PRO A 65 -7.76 23.04 -12.53
CA PRO A 65 -8.69 23.28 -11.43
C PRO A 65 -8.46 24.67 -10.83
N THR A 66 -9.54 25.43 -10.64
CA THR A 66 -9.50 26.79 -10.09
C THR A 66 -9.74 26.83 -8.58
N ASP A 67 -10.09 25.70 -7.99
CA ASP A 67 -10.45 25.49 -6.58
C ASP A 67 -9.24 25.12 -5.69
N ILE A 68 -8.02 25.35 -6.18
CA ILE A 68 -6.80 25.07 -5.44
C ILE A 68 -6.50 26.26 -4.50
N PRO A 69 -6.13 26.01 -3.23
CA PRO A 69 -5.77 27.08 -2.31
C PRO A 69 -4.67 27.97 -2.88
N LYS A 70 -4.83 29.28 -2.73
CA LYS A 70 -3.78 30.24 -3.13
C LYS A 70 -2.56 30.06 -2.22
N PRO A 71 -1.35 30.43 -2.66
CA PRO A 71 -0.13 30.28 -1.85
C PRO A 71 -0.22 30.88 -0.44
N GLY A 72 -0.93 32.01 -0.28
CA GLY A 72 -1.17 32.63 1.03
C GLY A 72 -2.09 31.83 1.94
N GLU A 73 -3.12 31.20 1.38
CA GLU A 73 -4.06 30.33 2.11
C GLU A 73 -3.36 29.04 2.55
N TYR A 74 -2.54 28.47 1.66
CA TYR A 74 -1.71 27.31 2.00
C TYR A 74 -0.74 27.63 3.15
N LYS A 75 -0.08 28.79 3.11
CA LYS A 75 0.78 29.25 4.21
C LYS A 75 0.00 29.38 5.51
N ALA A 76 -1.20 29.96 5.48
CA ALA A 76 -2.04 30.10 6.67
C ALA A 76 -2.43 28.74 7.27
N GLN A 77 -2.87 27.79 6.43
CA GLN A 77 -3.20 26.43 6.86
C GLN A 77 -2.00 25.73 7.50
N VAL A 78 -0.80 25.86 6.93
CA VAL A 78 0.41 25.28 7.52
C VAL A 78 0.73 25.90 8.88
N GLN A 79 0.56 27.22 9.05
CA GLN A 79 0.80 27.87 10.34
C GLN A 79 -0.22 27.42 11.40
N GLU A 80 -1.48 27.25 11.01
CA GLU A 80 -2.53 26.71 11.88
C GLU A 80 -2.20 25.29 12.34
N GLU A 81 -1.80 24.42 11.40
CA GLU A 81 -1.43 23.04 11.72
C GLU A 81 -0.22 22.96 12.65
N LEU A 82 0.79 23.82 12.44
CA LEU A 82 1.96 23.90 13.32
C LEU A 82 1.58 24.35 14.74
N ALA A 83 0.65 25.30 14.86
CA ALA A 83 0.14 25.74 16.14
C ALA A 83 -0.65 24.63 16.85
N ALA A 84 -1.50 23.90 16.11
CA ALA A 84 -2.23 22.74 16.63
C ALA A 84 -1.28 21.63 17.09
N ALA A 85 -0.23 21.34 16.33
CA ALA A 85 0.80 20.37 16.72
C ALA A 85 1.57 20.79 17.98
N ALA A 86 1.88 22.08 18.11
CA ALA A 86 2.51 22.62 19.33
C ALA A 86 1.57 22.51 20.54
N GLN A 87 0.27 22.74 20.33
CA GLN A 87 -0.74 22.55 21.38
C GLN A 87 -0.83 21.07 21.79
N LEU A 88 -0.97 20.16 20.83
CA LEU A 88 -1.06 18.73 21.09
C LEU A 88 0.14 18.23 21.91
N LYS A 89 1.37 18.65 21.56
CA LYS A 89 2.58 18.27 22.32
C LYS A 89 2.54 18.72 23.78
N ARG A 90 1.95 19.88 24.07
CA ARG A 90 1.79 20.37 25.45
C ARG A 90 0.73 19.55 26.19
N ASP A 91 -0.39 19.29 25.53
CA ASP A 91 -1.51 18.56 26.12
C ASP A 91 -1.19 17.08 26.33
N THR A 92 -0.28 16.51 25.54
CA THR A 92 0.20 15.13 25.67
C THR A 92 1.55 15.01 26.37
N ALA A 93 1.97 16.03 27.13
CA ALA A 93 3.20 15.94 27.90
C ALA A 93 3.10 14.75 28.90
N PRO A 94 4.21 14.06 29.24
CA PRO A 94 4.17 12.87 30.09
C PRO A 94 3.43 13.07 31.43
N ASP A 95 3.47 14.30 31.95
CA ASP A 95 2.88 14.66 33.24
C ASP A 95 1.37 15.00 33.15
N THR A 96 0.79 15.17 31.95
CA THR A 96 -0.64 15.47 31.80
C THR A 96 -1.54 14.24 31.92
N PHE A 97 -0.99 13.05 31.73
CA PHE A 97 -1.69 11.77 31.92
C PHE A 97 -1.38 11.12 33.27
N ALA A 98 -0.95 11.89 34.26
CA ALA A 98 -0.78 11.39 35.62
C ALA A 98 -2.13 11.00 36.22
N LEU A 99 -2.33 9.71 36.48
CA LEU A 99 -3.49 9.21 37.20
C LEU A 99 -3.36 9.61 38.67
N SER A 100 -4.05 10.68 39.06
CA SER A 100 -4.10 11.17 40.44
C SER A 100 -5.33 10.63 41.17
N ASP A 101 -5.24 10.53 42.50
CA ASP A 101 -6.34 10.08 43.38
C ASP A 101 -6.87 8.66 43.05
N THR A 102 -5.99 7.73 42.69
CA THR A 102 -6.35 6.32 42.46
C THR A 102 -7.04 5.69 43.68
N GLU A 103 -6.55 6.01 44.88
CA GLU A 103 -7.07 5.55 46.15
C GLU A 103 -8.44 6.16 46.47
N GLY A 104 -8.64 7.46 46.20
CA GLY A 104 -9.94 8.11 46.40
C GLY A 104 -10.98 7.67 45.38
N PHE A 105 -10.58 7.36 44.14
CA PHE A 105 -11.43 6.70 43.16
C PHE A 105 -11.81 5.28 43.63
N ALA A 106 -10.83 4.47 44.04
CA ALA A 106 -11.07 3.12 44.53
C ALA A 106 -11.99 3.11 45.76
N ALA A 107 -11.76 4.01 46.72
CA ALA A 107 -12.60 4.14 47.91
C ALA A 107 -14.03 4.59 47.55
N ARG A 108 -14.21 5.49 46.57
CA ARG A 108 -15.53 5.86 46.04
C ARG A 108 -16.22 4.69 45.35
N ALA A 109 -15.51 3.95 44.51
CA ALA A 109 -16.03 2.79 43.81
C ALA A 109 -16.47 1.69 44.80
N GLN A 110 -15.66 1.40 45.82
CA GLN A 110 -16.01 0.44 46.88
C GLN A 110 -17.25 0.86 47.65
N ARG A 111 -17.36 2.14 48.03
CA ARG A 111 -18.56 2.69 48.69
C ARG A 111 -19.80 2.59 47.81
N ALA A 112 -19.68 2.94 46.52
CA ALA A 112 -20.79 2.91 45.57
C ALA A 112 -21.27 1.47 45.31
N ALA A 113 -20.33 0.53 45.16
CA ALA A 113 -20.63 -0.87 44.91
C ALA A 113 -21.06 -1.64 46.18
N ARG A 114 -21.08 -0.99 47.36
CA ARG A 114 -21.35 -1.61 48.68
C ARG A 114 -20.56 -2.91 48.87
N VAL A 115 -19.34 -2.94 48.33
CA VAL A 115 -18.49 -4.13 48.39
C VAL A 115 -18.14 -4.34 49.86
N PRO A 116 -18.50 -5.48 50.47
CA PRO A 116 -18.04 -5.79 51.81
C PRO A 116 -16.49 -5.73 51.81
N PRO A 117 -15.86 -5.23 52.88
CA PRO A 117 -14.41 -5.22 52.96
C PRO A 117 -13.90 -6.61 52.60
N SER A 118 -12.94 -6.70 51.68
CA SER A 118 -12.38 -7.99 51.30
C SER A 118 -11.84 -8.62 52.57
N GLU A 119 -12.52 -9.64 53.08
CA GLU A 119 -12.04 -10.41 54.22
C GLU A 119 -10.77 -11.10 53.72
N ILE A 120 -9.62 -10.53 54.08
CA ILE A 120 -8.34 -11.19 53.85
C ILE A 120 -8.47 -12.52 54.61
N PRO A 121 -8.35 -13.68 53.94
CA PRO A 121 -8.55 -14.96 54.58
C PRO A 121 -7.66 -15.05 55.82
N THR A 122 -8.31 -15.20 56.98
CA THR A 122 -7.66 -15.29 58.27
C THR A 122 -6.85 -16.58 58.35
N VAL A 123 -6.00 -16.70 59.36
CA VAL A 123 -5.25 -17.95 59.60
C VAL A 123 -6.21 -19.12 59.84
N ALA A 124 -7.40 -18.87 60.43
CA ALA A 124 -8.43 -19.87 60.62
C ALA A 124 -9.04 -20.33 59.27
N ASP A 125 -9.38 -19.39 58.38
CA ASP A 125 -9.95 -19.71 57.05
C ASP A 125 -8.99 -20.55 56.20
N ARG A 126 -7.68 -20.28 56.33
CA ARG A 126 -6.63 -21.08 55.68
C ARG A 126 -6.57 -22.50 56.24
N ALA A 127 -6.64 -22.64 57.57
CA ALA A 127 -6.65 -23.94 58.22
C ALA A 127 -7.90 -24.76 57.85
N GLU A 128 -9.07 -24.12 57.76
CA GLU A 128 -10.32 -24.76 57.30
C GLU A 128 -10.22 -25.21 55.84
N THR A 129 -9.64 -24.38 54.97
CA THR A 129 -9.41 -24.73 53.56
C THR A 129 -8.46 -25.93 53.43
N GLU A 130 -7.39 -25.96 54.22
CA GLU A 130 -6.44 -27.08 54.24
C GLU A 130 -7.07 -28.37 54.79
N ALA A 131 -7.90 -28.27 55.83
CA ALA A 131 -8.64 -29.39 56.39
C ALA A 131 -9.64 -29.97 55.36
N PHE A 132 -10.36 -29.10 54.65
CA PHE A 132 -11.25 -29.49 53.57
C PHE A 132 -10.49 -30.18 52.43
N ALA A 133 -9.36 -29.60 51.99
CA ALA A 133 -8.53 -30.19 50.94
C ALA A 133 -7.97 -31.56 51.36
N LYS A 134 -7.58 -31.74 52.63
CA LYS A 134 -7.14 -33.03 53.17
C LYS A 134 -8.27 -34.05 53.19
N ALA A 135 -9.48 -33.66 53.61
CA ALA A 135 -10.65 -34.53 53.60
C ALA A 135 -11.04 -34.94 52.17
N ALA A 136 -10.97 -34.02 51.21
CA ALA A 136 -11.23 -34.29 49.79
C ALA A 136 -10.21 -35.29 49.21
N ARG A 137 -8.91 -35.10 49.50
CA ARG A 137 -7.86 -36.05 49.09
C ARG A 137 -8.05 -37.43 49.71
N GLY A 138 -8.46 -37.51 50.98
CA GLY A 138 -8.73 -38.78 51.65
C GLY A 138 -9.94 -39.55 51.07
N ARG A 139 -10.89 -38.86 50.46
CA ARG A 139 -12.06 -39.46 49.79
C ARG A 139 -11.79 -39.81 48.32
N ALA A 140 -10.73 -39.28 47.73
CA ALA A 140 -10.39 -39.57 46.35
C ALA A 140 -9.76 -40.97 46.26
N THR A 141 -10.44 -41.90 45.58
CA THR A 141 -9.85 -43.20 45.22
C THR A 141 -8.89 -42.98 44.05
N PRO A 142 -7.59 -43.31 44.18
CA PRO A 142 -6.64 -43.16 43.07
C PRO A 142 -7.08 -43.99 41.85
N PRO A 143 -6.90 -43.48 40.61
CA PRO A 143 -7.16 -44.28 39.43
C PRO A 143 -6.25 -45.52 39.40
N PRO A 144 -6.74 -46.67 38.89
CA PRO A 144 -5.98 -47.91 38.88
C PRO A 144 -4.69 -47.75 38.07
N SER A 145 -3.56 -48.20 38.64
CA SER A 145 -2.20 -47.96 38.15
C SER A 145 -1.72 -48.92 37.06
N LYS A 146 -2.64 -49.59 36.35
CA LYS A 146 -2.29 -50.43 35.20
C LYS A 146 -3.18 -50.12 34.00
N PRO A 147 -2.59 -49.85 32.81
CA PRO A 147 -3.33 -50.02 31.58
C PRO A 147 -3.65 -51.51 31.40
N GLN A 148 -4.87 -51.81 30.93
CA GLN A 148 -5.23 -53.15 30.46
C GLN A 148 -4.44 -53.52 29.20
#